data_AF-A0A2G9TCK5-F1
#
_entry.id   AF-A0A2G9TCK5-F1
#
_cell.length_a   1.000
_cell.length_b   1.000
_cell.length_c   1.000
_cell.angle_alpha   90.00
_cell.angle_beta   90.00
_cell.angle_gamma   90.00
#
_symmetry.space_group_name_H-M   'P 1'
#
loop_
_entity.id
_entity.type
_entity.pdbx_description
1 polymer ?
#
loop_
_entity_poly.entity_id
_entity_poly.type
_entity_poly.pdbx_seq_one_letter_code
_entity_poly.pdbx_strand_id
1 'polypeptide(L)' 'MQLGEQLLSDGNVVEGVVHMANSVAVCSEPEQLLQIFQRILSPELYSAIIQRLPESFASVPALLVEAVKASRSQASDQ' A
#
# COMPACT_ATOMS: atom_id res chain seq x y z
N MET A 1 -1.06 6.75 -1.67
CA MET A 1 -2.23 6.82 -2.57
C MET A 1 -1.97 7.71 -3.78
N GLN A 2 -1.72 9.01 -3.64
CA GLN A 2 -1.54 9.96 -4.77
C GLN A 2 -0.57 9.50 -5.87
N LEU A 3 0.59 8.94 -5.50
CA LEU A 3 1.54 8.40 -6.49
C LEU A 3 0.96 7.22 -7.29
N GLY A 4 0.19 6.34 -6.63
CA GLY A 4 -0.47 5.22 -7.29
C GLY A 4 -1.50 5.71 -8.32
N GLU A 5 -2.29 6.72 -7.97
CA GLU A 5 -3.26 7.33 -8.89
C GLU A 5 -2.60 7.97 -10.11
N GLN A 6 -1.49 8.69 -9.89
CA GLN A 6 -0.71 9.28 -10.98
C GLN A 6 -0.16 8.20 -11.93
N LEU A 7 0.43 7.13 -11.40
CA LEU A 7 0.96 6.02 -12.19
C LEU A 7 -0.14 5.32 -13.01
N LEU A 8 -1.34 5.15 -12.44
CA LEU A 8 -2.49 4.61 -13.17
C LEU A 8 -2.91 5.54 -14.33
N SER A 9 -2.95 6.85 -14.10
CA SER A 9 -3.27 7.85 -15.12
C SER A 9 -2.24 7.89 -16.25
N ASP A 10 -0.96 7.66 -15.94
CA ASP A 10 0.14 7.65 -16.91
C ASP A 10 0.25 6.31 -17.67
N GLY A 11 -0.63 5.35 -17.39
CA GLY A 11 -0.64 4.02 -18.01
C GLY A 11 0.36 3.04 -17.39
N ASN A 12 1.06 3.42 -16.32
CA ASN A 12 1.92 2.54 -15.55
C ASN A 12 1.09 1.72 -14.53
N VAL A 13 0.28 0.82 -15.09
CA VAL A 13 -0.74 0.07 -14.35
C VAL A 13 -0.12 -0.81 -13.27
N VAL A 14 0.96 -1.51 -13.58
CA VAL A 14 1.59 -2.47 -12.66
C VAL A 14 2.10 -1.76 -11.41
N GLU A 15 2.86 -0.68 -11.57
CA GLU A 15 3.43 0.06 -10.45
C GLU A 15 2.35 0.81 -9.66
N GLY A 16 1.36 1.38 -10.37
CA GLY A 16 0.19 2.01 -9.76
C GLY A 16 -0.58 1.05 -8.83
N VAL A 17 -0.84 -0.18 -9.28
CA VAL A 17 -1.52 -1.23 -8.47
C VAL A 17 -0.72 -1.55 -7.21
N VAL A 18 0.61 -1.66 -7.29
CA VAL A 18 1.46 -1.90 -6.12
C VAL A 18 1.34 -0.76 -5.10
N HIS A 19 1.41 0.50 -5.52
CA HIS A 19 1.29 1.65 -4.62
C HIS A 19 -0.10 1.76 -3.98
N MET A 20 -1.15 1.43 -4.71
CA MET A 20 -2.53 1.42 -4.21
C MET A 20 -2.69 0.34 -3.13
N ALA A 21 -2.23 -0.90 -3.39
CA ALA A 21 -2.28 -1.99 -2.43
C ALA A 21 -1.45 -1.70 -1.16
N ASN A 22 -0.24 -1.14 -1.32
CA ASN A 22 0.60 -0.74 -0.20
C ASN A 22 -0.04 0.37 0.64
N SER A 23 -0.78 1.30 0.01
CA SER A 23 -1.50 2.35 0.74
C SER A 23 -2.61 1.74 1.61
N VAL A 24 -3.34 0.75 1.11
CA VAL A 24 -4.36 0.01 1.89
C VAL A 24 -3.71 -0.71 3.07
N ALA A 25 -2.54 -1.33 2.87
CA ALA A 25 -1.88 -2.12 3.90
C ALA A 25 -1.41 -1.31 5.12
N VAL A 26 -1.22 0.01 4.98
CA VAL A 26 -0.78 0.91 6.06
C VAL A 26 -1.90 1.81 6.60
N CYS A 27 -3.12 1.69 6.07
CA CYS A 27 -4.27 2.47 6.55
C CYS A 27 -4.81 1.95 7.88
N SER A 28 -5.36 2.87 8.69
CA SER A 28 -6.08 2.53 9.93
C SER A 28 -7.43 1.88 9.68
N GLU A 29 -8.06 2.18 8.54
CA GLU A 29 -9.38 1.67 8.14
C GLU A 29 -9.33 1.17 6.68
N PRO A 30 -8.72 0.00 6.43
CA PRO A 30 -8.54 -0.53 5.07
C PRO A 30 -9.88 -0.82 4.37
N GLU A 31 -10.92 -1.25 5.10
CA GLU A 31 -12.24 -1.54 4.53
C GLU A 31 -12.89 -0.28 3.94
N GLN A 32 -12.76 0.86 4.61
CA GLN A 32 -13.30 2.12 4.10
C GLN A 32 -12.58 2.55 2.81
N LEU A 33 -11.25 2.41 2.76
CA LEU A 33 -10.48 2.75 1.57
C LEU A 33 -10.81 1.82 0.40
N LEU A 34 -10.99 0.51 0.66
CA LEU A 34 -11.39 -0.45 -0.37
C LEU A 34 -12.79 -0.14 -0.94
N GLN A 35 -13.74 0.29 -0.11
CA GLN A 35 -15.05 0.74 -0.59
C GLN A 35 -14.98 1.99 -1.47
N ILE A 36 -14.01 2.89 -1.22
CA ILE A 36 -13.76 4.04 -2.09
C ILE A 36 -13.20 3.55 -3.43
N PHE A 37 -12.16 2.70 -3.40
CA PHE A 37 -11.53 2.16 -4.59
C PHE A 37 -12.52 1.40 -5.49
N GLN A 38 -13.41 0.59 -4.90
CA GLN A 38 -14.43 -0.13 -5.66
C GLN A 38 -15.38 0.80 -6.42
N ARG A 39 -15.62 2.03 -5.94
CA ARG A 39 -16.50 3.01 -6.59
C ARG A 39 -15.80 3.80 -7.69
N ILE A 40 -14.50 4.06 -7.56
CA ILE A 40 -13.78 4.98 -8.45
C ILE A 40 -12.90 4.26 -9.49
N LEU A 41 -12.61 2.98 -9.29
CA LEU A 41 -11.78 2.19 -10.20
C LEU A 41 -12.65 1.28 -11.09
N SER A 42 -12.10 0.89 -12.23
CA SER A 42 -12.69 -0.18 -13.03
C SER A 42 -12.65 -1.51 -12.25
N PRO A 43 -13.58 -2.45 -12.52
CA PRO A 43 -13.59 -3.76 -11.85
C PRO A 43 -12.26 -4.52 -12.00
N GLU A 44 -11.60 -4.40 -13.15
CA GLU A 44 -10.33 -5.04 -13.47
C GLU A 44 -9.19 -4.48 -12.61
N LEU A 45 -9.08 -3.15 -12.50
CA LEU A 45 -8.08 -2.50 -11.66
C LEU A 45 -8.30 -2.78 -10.19
N TYR A 46 -9.56 -2.75 -9.73
CA TYR A 46 -9.89 -3.09 -8.35
C TYR A 46 -9.51 -4.54 -8.03
N SER A 47 -9.83 -5.49 -8.91
CA SER A 47 -9.43 -6.90 -8.76
C SER A 47 -7.91 -7.06 -8.68
N ALA A 48 -7.15 -6.36 -9.53
CA ALA A 48 -5.69 -6.40 -9.51
C ALA A 48 -5.12 -5.89 -8.16
N ILE A 49 -5.70 -4.83 -7.59
CA ILE A 49 -5.31 -4.34 -6.25
C ILE A 49 -5.62 -5.39 -5.18
N ILE A 50 -6.82 -5.99 -5.19
CA ILE A 50 -7.20 -7.04 -4.22
C ILE A 50 -6.25 -8.24 -4.28
N GLN A 51 -5.87 -8.68 -5.49
CA GLN A 51 -4.92 -9.79 -5.66
C GLN A 51 -3.53 -9.47 -5.12
N ARG A 52 -3.14 -8.19 -5.07
CA ARG A 52 -1.84 -7.74 -4.56
C ARG A 52 -1.80 -7.58 -3.04
N LEU A 53 -2.95 -7.37 -2.40
CA LEU A 53 -3.05 -7.14 -0.95
C LEU A 53 -2.33 -8.18 -0.08
N PRO A 54 -2.42 -9.51 -0.32
CA PRO A 54 -1.75 -10.49 0.53
C PRO A 54 -0.24 -10.25 0.64
N GLU A 55 0.41 -9.87 -0.48
CA GLU A 55 1.84 -9.55 -0.50
C GLU A 55 2.14 -8.23 0.21
N SER A 56 1.30 -7.21 0.01
CA SER A 56 1.42 -5.93 0.71
C SER A 56 1.27 -6.09 2.22
N PHE A 57 0.29 -6.85 2.70
CA PHE A 57 0.12 -7.13 4.14
C PHE A 57 1.22 -8.02 4.71
N ALA A 58 1.77 -8.96 3.93
CA ALA A 58 2.90 -9.79 4.36
C ALA A 58 4.22 -8.99 4.46
N SER A 59 4.34 -7.86 3.76
CA SER A 59 5.53 -6.99 3.77
C SER A 59 5.46 -5.86 4.80
N VAL A 60 4.28 -5.51 5.33
CA VAL A 60 4.14 -4.55 6.45
C VAL A 60 4.90 -4.99 7.72
N PRO A 61 4.91 -6.28 8.14
CA PRO A 61 5.78 -6.74 9.22
C PRO A 61 7.26 -6.44 9.00
N ALA A 62 7.75 -6.47 7.76
CA ALA A 62 9.16 -6.19 7.45
C ALA A 62 9.48 -4.69 7.62
N LEU A 63 8.60 -3.80 7.17
CA LEU A 63 8.69 -2.36 7.42
C LEU A 63 8.61 -2.02 8.91
N LEU A 64 7.76 -2.73 9.66
CA LEU A 64 7.67 -2.56 11.11
C LEU A 64 8.92 -3.09 11.83
N VAL A 65 9.51 -4.19 11.36
CA VAL A 65 10.79 -4.72 11.88
C VAL A 65 11.95 -3.76 11.59
N GLU A 66 12.01 -3.15 10.40
CA GLU A 66 13.03 -2.15 10.09
C GLU A 66 12.83 -0.85 10.85
N ALA A 67 11.59 -0.36 10.97
CA ALA A 67 11.28 0.81 11.80
C ALA A 67 11.65 0.56 13.28
N VAL A 68 11.33 -0.62 13.83
CA VAL A 68 11.70 -1.01 15.20
C VAL A 68 13.22 -1.13 15.37
N LYS A 69 13.95 -1.65 14.37
CA LYS A 69 15.43 -1.69 14.38
C LYS A 69 16.02 -0.28 14.34
N ALA A 70 15.53 0.58 13.44
CA ALA A 70 15.96 1.96 13.29
C ALA A 70 15.71 2.80 14.55
N SER A 71 14.57 2.60 15.22
CA SER A 71 14.28 3.24 16.51
C SER A 71 15.18 2.75 17.66
N ARG A 72 15.65 1.49 17.65
CA ARG A 72 16.59 0.99 18.66
C ARG A 72 18.01 1.50 18.45
N SER A 73 18.47 1.68 17.21
CA SER A 73 19.80 2.20 16.91
C SER A 73 19.99 3.69 17.24
N GLN A 74 18.91 4.48 17.29
CA GLN A 74 18.99 5.90 17.70
C GLN A 74 18.99 6.09 19.22
N ALA A 75 18.70 5.05 20.01
CA ALA A 75 18.66 5.12 21.47
C ALA A 75 20.01 4.84 22.14
N SER A 76 21.10 4.67 21.38
CA SER A 76 22.43 4.33 21.90
C SER A 76 23.52 5.40 21.69
N ASP A 77 23.17 6.56 21.11
CA ASP A 77 24.07 7.73 20.98
C ASP A 77 23.57 8.91 21.84
N GLN A 78 23.33 8.66 23.14
CA GLN A 78 23.09 9.70 24.13
C GLN A 78 24.09 9.62 25.27
#